data_AF-A0A454CP23-F1
#
_entry.id   AF-A0A454CP23-F1
#
_cell.length_a   1.000
_cell.length_b   1.000
_cell.length_c   1.000
_cell.angle_alpha   90.00
_cell.angle_beta   90.00
_cell.angle_gamma   90.00
#
_symmetry.space_group_name_H-M   'P 1'
#
loop_
_entity.id
_entity.type
_entity.pdbx_description
1 polymer ?
#
loop_
_entity_poly.entity_id
_entity_poly.type
_entity_poly.pdbx_seq_one_letter_code
_entity_poly.pdbx_strand_id
1 'polypeptide(L)'
;MNNEAEAKTYLDSNYANAGEFKFRYKTQSRLGEHYNFDVWVKGEYQAQRTVVVTTDKEHHVVRVFKSLEDTIIRNGKPTVAAEMETPRQLEAQEPPALSTGHMVDVDVSLFNPDLRTMQQQPAPESAWSSLSDYPRPIEYVTKSVQVLQSGGKFYLSNSRVKQVDATVLLAVTAPGAEPERDTTNFLPAEGLQSFDSIEQMQQTKFGDNAFPQLMAFYHLDNSIQYLRSINYELFNAPLRFDGRGLAKDNSTYYYGPRALMLGVGGVSPDAVDADVVLHEFGHGVHYQIVPDWAYGHTGAIAEGFADYWAGSASYRTQYQDATRRGQEFEIDTVFNWDGMFGVRRGTRSLWNQRARYFEGAEYPAHISVGGENGDELWSTPLFQALKTSVMRYGDGTDKVFREFDSIVLEGMYGIGRGVKMHDLAESTVFAAKTLFPDKEYAQFLTDSFNKHNLLKAPFRARYDARYIQVGKDVGVSIAQNGRIATIKGQWQLDGKSVFDIDQTLSDSTSMQVALPQGVTCGTQFDSSIALDYRFGEDLKTHQWTESIKLVNGVPKLDIKPQALNSALPEQGDRLFSQTLS
;
A
#
# COMPACT_ATOMS: atom_id res chain seq x y z
N MET A 1 -26.73 8.62 -11.40
CA MET A 1 -25.83 9.79 -11.30
C MET A 1 -24.78 9.67 -12.37
N ASN A 2 -24.90 10.43 -13.45
CA ASN A 2 -24.02 10.32 -14.62
C ASN A 2 -23.17 11.57 -14.89
N ASN A 3 -23.23 12.56 -14.00
CA ASN A 3 -22.50 13.82 -14.15
C ASN A 3 -22.17 14.47 -12.79
N GLU A 4 -21.30 15.48 -12.85
CA GLU A 4 -20.84 16.27 -11.71
C GLU A 4 -21.98 16.91 -10.92
N ALA A 5 -22.98 17.51 -11.59
CA ALA A 5 -24.06 18.23 -10.93
C ALA A 5 -24.97 17.28 -10.13
N GLU A 6 -25.23 16.08 -10.65
CA GLU A 6 -25.98 15.02 -9.95
C GLU A 6 -25.20 14.49 -8.75
N ALA A 7 -23.90 14.23 -8.90
CA ALA A 7 -23.04 13.80 -7.79
C ALA A 7 -22.97 14.87 -6.68
N LYS A 8 -22.87 16.15 -7.06
CA LYS A 8 -22.93 17.26 -6.09
C LYS A 8 -24.29 17.33 -5.40
N THR A 9 -25.39 17.22 -6.14
CA THR A 9 -26.76 17.23 -5.57
C THR A 9 -26.95 16.11 -4.53
N TYR A 10 -26.39 14.93 -4.81
CA TYR A 10 -26.36 13.83 -3.85
C TYR A 10 -25.59 14.18 -2.59
N LEU A 11 -24.41 14.79 -2.72
CA LEU A 11 -23.63 15.24 -1.55
C LEU A 11 -24.37 16.31 -0.75
N ASP A 12 -24.94 17.31 -1.40
CA ASP A 12 -25.72 18.38 -0.76
C ASP A 12 -26.92 17.79 0.01
N SER A 13 -27.54 16.71 -0.49
CA SER A 13 -28.70 16.07 0.15
C SER A 13 -28.33 15.18 1.34
N ASN A 14 -27.15 14.54 1.31
CA ASN A 14 -26.76 13.52 2.29
C ASN A 14 -25.68 13.98 3.28
N TYR A 15 -24.95 15.05 2.96
CA TYR A 15 -23.78 15.51 3.69
C TYR A 15 -23.75 17.04 3.87
N ALA A 16 -24.90 17.73 3.82
CA ALA A 16 -25.00 19.19 3.97
C ALA A 16 -24.24 19.76 5.18
N ASN A 17 -24.15 19.01 6.28
CA ASN A 17 -23.47 19.44 7.50
C ASN A 17 -21.94 19.50 7.38
N ALA A 18 -21.36 18.92 6.33
CA ALA A 18 -19.91 18.88 6.13
C ALA A 18 -19.33 20.17 5.53
N GLY A 19 -20.16 20.98 4.85
CA GLY A 19 -19.74 22.20 4.17
C GLY A 19 -20.24 22.27 2.73
N GLU A 20 -19.65 23.18 1.95
CA GLU A 20 -19.88 23.30 0.51
C GLU A 20 -18.92 22.36 -0.24
N PHE A 21 -19.45 21.62 -1.21
CA PHE A 21 -18.67 20.74 -2.08
C PHE A 21 -18.37 21.42 -3.40
N LYS A 22 -17.10 21.50 -3.78
CA LYS A 22 -16.67 22.00 -5.10
C LYS A 22 -16.01 20.88 -5.89
N PHE A 23 -16.51 20.62 -7.09
CA PHE A 23 -15.93 19.58 -7.94
C PHE A 23 -14.49 19.90 -8.29
N ARG A 24 -13.65 18.86 -8.30
CA ARG A 24 -12.23 18.97 -8.58
C ARG A 24 -11.85 18.25 -9.86
N TYR A 25 -12.12 16.95 -9.93
CA TYR A 25 -11.84 16.12 -11.10
C TYR A 25 -12.67 14.83 -11.08
N LYS A 26 -12.75 14.17 -12.25
CA LYS A 26 -13.34 12.85 -12.41
C LYS A 26 -12.26 11.86 -12.86
N THR A 27 -12.24 10.68 -12.26
CA THR A 27 -11.49 9.52 -12.78
C THR A 27 -12.46 8.39 -13.12
N GLN A 28 -11.99 7.44 -13.93
CA GLN A 28 -12.74 6.25 -14.32
C GLN A 28 -11.87 5.02 -14.06
N SER A 29 -12.49 3.96 -13.55
CA SER A 29 -11.87 2.65 -13.34
C SER A 29 -12.71 1.54 -13.97
N ARG A 30 -12.30 0.28 -13.79
CA ARG A 30 -13.11 -0.87 -14.23
C ARG A 30 -14.39 -1.03 -13.42
N LEU A 31 -14.45 -0.46 -12.22
CA LEU A 31 -15.59 -0.50 -11.30
C LEU A 31 -16.61 0.61 -11.56
N GLY A 32 -16.19 1.73 -12.18
CA GLY A 32 -17.10 2.79 -12.63
C GLY A 32 -16.46 4.17 -12.62
N GLU A 33 -17.18 5.18 -12.15
CA GLU A 33 -16.74 6.58 -12.17
C GLU A 33 -16.56 7.14 -10.76
N HIS A 34 -15.58 8.02 -10.59
CA HIS A 34 -15.22 8.61 -9.30
C HIS A 34 -15.20 10.13 -9.40
N TYR A 35 -16.14 10.77 -8.73
CA TYR A 35 -16.32 12.22 -8.71
C TYR A 35 -15.69 12.79 -7.43
N ASN A 36 -14.62 13.56 -7.58
CA ASN A 36 -13.82 14.06 -6.48
C ASN A 36 -14.19 15.51 -6.16
N PHE A 37 -14.41 15.81 -4.88
CA PHE A 37 -14.86 17.12 -4.42
C PHE A 37 -13.97 17.67 -3.30
N ASP A 38 -13.62 18.95 -3.44
CA ASP A 38 -13.12 19.79 -2.37
C ASP A 38 -14.20 20.12 -1.37
N VAL A 39 -13.83 20.21 -0.09
CA VAL A 39 -14.72 20.65 0.98
C VAL A 39 -14.35 22.08 1.40
N TRP A 40 -15.36 22.93 1.45
CA TRP A 40 -15.26 24.33 1.87
C TRP A 40 -16.11 24.56 3.10
N VAL A 41 -15.53 25.15 4.14
CA VAL A 41 -16.23 25.44 5.40
C VAL A 41 -16.24 26.94 5.60
N LYS A 42 -17.44 27.53 5.71
CA LYS A 42 -17.63 28.98 5.88
C LYS A 42 -16.91 29.83 4.81
N GLY A 43 -16.85 29.34 3.57
CA GLY A 43 -16.20 30.02 2.45
C GLY A 43 -14.68 29.82 2.36
N GLU A 44 -14.10 28.96 3.21
CA GLU A 44 -12.66 28.66 3.20
C GLU A 44 -12.39 27.23 2.70
N TYR A 45 -11.49 27.11 1.73
CA TYR A 45 -10.97 25.83 1.24
C TYR A 45 -10.24 25.07 2.34
N GLN A 46 -10.57 23.79 2.51
CA GLN A 46 -9.95 22.91 3.49
C GLN A 46 -9.03 21.89 2.79
N ALA A 47 -7.72 22.16 2.80
CA ALA A 47 -6.74 21.42 1.99
C ALA A 47 -6.71 19.90 2.24
N GLN A 48 -7.02 19.45 3.46
CA GLN A 48 -6.98 18.03 3.82
C GLN A 48 -8.32 17.30 3.65
N ARG A 49 -9.41 18.04 3.39
CA ARG A 49 -10.77 17.48 3.40
C ARG A 49 -11.26 17.23 1.99
N THR A 50 -11.84 16.05 1.78
CA THR A 50 -12.33 15.61 0.48
C THR A 50 -13.48 14.63 0.61
N VAL A 51 -14.31 14.58 -0.41
CA VAL A 51 -15.33 13.55 -0.59
C VAL A 51 -15.25 13.01 -2.01
N VAL A 52 -15.35 11.70 -2.16
CA VAL A 52 -15.35 11.05 -3.47
C VAL A 52 -16.59 10.19 -3.60
N VAL A 53 -17.46 10.54 -4.56
CA VAL A 53 -18.66 9.76 -4.90
C VAL A 53 -18.29 8.80 -6.01
N THR A 54 -18.47 7.49 -5.76
CA THR A 54 -18.22 6.44 -6.73
C THR A 54 -19.53 5.84 -7.23
N THR A 55 -19.68 5.78 -8.54
CA THR A 55 -20.82 5.11 -9.19
C THR A 55 -20.36 3.86 -9.92
N ASP A 56 -21.24 2.85 -10.03
CA ASP A 56 -21.03 1.73 -10.96
C ASP A 56 -21.24 2.16 -12.43
N LYS A 57 -21.13 1.20 -13.35
CA LYS A 57 -21.31 1.44 -14.79
C LYS A 57 -22.75 1.76 -15.17
N GLU A 58 -23.69 1.38 -14.33
CA GLU A 58 -25.12 1.68 -14.44
C GLU A 58 -25.49 3.00 -13.74
N HIS A 59 -24.50 3.76 -13.27
CA HIS A 59 -24.63 5.07 -12.63
C HIS A 59 -25.32 5.05 -11.25
N HIS A 60 -25.35 3.91 -10.56
CA HIS A 60 -25.78 3.85 -9.17
C HIS A 60 -24.62 4.24 -8.24
N VAL A 61 -24.91 4.99 -7.17
CA VAL A 61 -23.90 5.26 -6.14
C VAL A 61 -23.61 3.96 -5.38
N VAL A 62 -22.36 3.50 -5.45
CA VAL A 62 -21.91 2.27 -4.78
C VAL A 62 -20.97 2.55 -3.61
N ARG A 63 -20.30 3.70 -3.60
CA ARG A 63 -19.39 4.08 -2.52
C ARG A 63 -19.27 5.58 -2.36
N VAL A 64 -19.03 6.02 -1.13
CA VAL A 64 -18.69 7.42 -0.81
C VAL A 64 -17.50 7.39 0.14
N PHE A 65 -16.33 7.78 -0.34
CA PHE A 65 -15.17 8.03 0.53
C PHE A 65 -15.30 9.44 1.12
N LYS A 66 -14.95 9.59 2.40
CA LYS A 66 -15.04 10.88 3.11
C LYS A 66 -13.83 11.06 4.03
N SER A 67 -13.16 12.20 3.88
CA SER A 67 -12.22 12.75 4.84
C SER A 67 -12.71 14.16 5.17
N LEU A 68 -13.42 14.30 6.29
CA LEU A 68 -14.12 15.55 6.67
C LEU A 68 -13.46 16.29 7.82
N GLU A 69 -12.34 15.75 8.32
CA GLU A 69 -11.56 16.28 9.43
C GLU A 69 -10.11 16.45 9.00
N ASP A 70 -9.41 17.37 9.65
CA ASP A 70 -7.99 17.57 9.38
C ASP A 70 -7.18 16.45 10.04
N THR A 71 -6.47 15.69 9.22
CA THR A 71 -5.80 14.45 9.64
C THR A 71 -4.38 14.68 10.17
N ILE A 72 -3.70 15.73 9.72
CA ILE A 72 -2.35 16.07 10.15
C ILE A 72 -2.35 17.48 10.73
N ILE A 73 -2.21 17.55 12.05
CA ILE A 73 -2.19 18.79 12.82
C ILE A 73 -0.80 18.96 13.42
N ARG A 74 -0.22 20.14 13.25
CA ARG A 74 1.05 20.54 13.88
C ARG A 74 0.84 21.88 14.57
N ASN A 75 1.22 21.98 15.84
CA ASN A 75 1.06 23.20 16.64
C ASN A 75 -0.37 23.78 16.59
N GLY A 76 -1.38 22.90 16.62
CA GLY A 76 -2.79 23.27 16.58
C GLY A 76 -3.31 23.76 15.23
N LYS A 77 -2.52 23.63 14.14
CA LYS A 77 -2.93 24.03 12.79
C LYS A 77 -2.84 22.85 11.81
N PRO A 78 -3.79 22.70 10.88
CA PRO A 78 -3.67 21.76 9.76
C PRO A 78 -2.43 22.07 8.94
N THR A 79 -1.66 21.05 8.57
CA THR A 79 -0.53 21.20 7.64
C THR A 79 -1.02 21.33 6.20
N VAL A 80 -0.15 21.88 5.35
CA VAL A 80 -0.37 21.97 3.89
C VAL A 80 0.72 21.17 3.19
N ALA A 81 0.32 20.26 2.31
CA ALA A 81 1.24 19.51 1.47
C ALA A 81 1.70 20.41 0.32
N ALA A 82 2.81 21.12 0.52
CA ALA A 82 3.32 22.10 -0.44
C ALA A 82 3.50 21.51 -1.84
N GLU A 83 3.94 20.26 -1.95
CA GLU A 83 4.16 19.59 -3.24
C GLU A 83 2.88 19.40 -4.07
N MET A 84 1.71 19.44 -3.45
CA MET A 84 0.43 19.40 -4.14
C MET A 84 -0.07 20.79 -4.54
N GLU A 85 0.13 21.78 -3.68
CA GLU A 85 -0.37 23.14 -3.90
C GLU A 85 0.56 23.94 -4.82
N THR A 86 1.87 23.66 -4.78
CA THR A 86 2.90 24.21 -5.66
C THR A 86 3.84 23.11 -6.18
N PRO A 87 3.42 22.33 -7.20
CA PRO A 87 4.22 21.23 -7.74
C PRO A 87 5.59 21.69 -8.23
N ARG A 88 6.63 20.96 -7.80
CA ARG A 88 8.03 21.19 -8.21
C ARG A 88 8.23 20.90 -9.69
N GLN A 89 9.23 21.54 -10.29
CA GLN A 89 9.64 21.31 -11.69
C GLN A 89 11.07 20.75 -11.74
N LEU A 90 11.41 20.05 -12.82
CA LEU A 90 12.73 19.43 -12.99
C LEU A 90 13.44 20.03 -14.20
N GLU A 91 14.62 20.62 -13.97
CA GLU A 91 15.56 20.95 -15.05
C GLU A 91 16.39 19.70 -15.35
N ALA A 92 16.26 19.20 -16.58
CA ALA A 92 17.00 18.03 -17.05
C ALA A 92 17.25 18.13 -18.56
N GLN A 93 18.36 17.55 -19.01
CA GLN A 93 18.58 17.30 -20.42
C GLN A 93 17.66 16.17 -20.89
N GLU A 94 17.04 16.33 -22.06
CA GLU A 94 16.12 15.35 -22.64
C GLU A 94 16.65 14.76 -23.95
N PRO A 95 16.35 13.49 -24.24
CA PRO A 95 16.77 12.84 -25.47
C PRO A 95 16.06 13.45 -26.70
N PRO A 96 16.57 13.19 -27.92
CA PRO A 96 15.89 13.62 -29.13
C PRO A 96 14.42 13.17 -29.15
N ALA A 97 13.55 13.99 -29.75
CA ALA A 97 12.13 13.65 -29.86
C ALA A 97 11.95 12.36 -30.67
N LEU A 98 10.96 11.54 -30.31
CA LEU A 98 10.69 10.28 -31.02
C LEU A 98 10.46 10.48 -32.53
N SER A 99 9.99 11.67 -32.94
CA SER A 99 9.76 12.04 -34.34
C SER A 99 11.03 12.29 -35.15
N THR A 100 12.19 12.43 -34.52
CA THR A 100 13.48 12.68 -35.22
C THR A 100 14.21 11.40 -35.60
N GLY A 101 13.64 10.24 -35.30
CA GLY A 101 14.27 8.93 -35.50
C GLY A 101 13.26 7.80 -35.65
N HIS A 102 13.73 6.57 -35.46
CA HIS A 102 12.91 5.35 -35.55
C HIS A 102 13.18 4.45 -34.35
N MET A 103 12.19 3.63 -33.99
CA MET A 103 12.34 2.64 -32.91
C MET A 103 13.09 1.42 -33.41
N VAL A 104 14.03 0.93 -32.60
CA VAL A 104 14.83 -0.26 -32.89
C VAL A 104 14.77 -1.19 -31.68
N ASP A 105 14.47 -2.46 -31.92
CA ASP A 105 14.53 -3.49 -30.89
C ASP A 105 15.97 -4.01 -30.77
N VAL A 106 16.49 -4.03 -29.55
CA VAL A 106 17.87 -4.41 -29.23
C VAL A 106 17.85 -5.39 -28.08
N ASP A 107 18.55 -6.50 -28.22
CA ASP A 107 18.80 -7.42 -27.12
C ASP A 107 19.93 -6.88 -26.24
N VAL A 108 19.69 -6.81 -24.93
CA VAL A 108 20.63 -6.31 -23.92
C VAL A 108 20.84 -7.33 -22.81
N SER A 109 22.01 -7.29 -22.16
CA SER A 109 22.35 -8.16 -21.04
C SER A 109 22.17 -7.41 -19.72
N LEU A 110 21.34 -7.94 -18.81
CA LEU A 110 20.99 -7.27 -17.54
C LEU A 110 20.62 -8.27 -16.44
N PHE A 111 20.33 -7.79 -15.23
CA PHE A 111 19.82 -8.60 -14.11
C PHE A 111 18.29 -8.55 -14.03
N ASN A 112 17.65 -9.67 -13.67
CA ASN A 112 16.19 -9.75 -13.61
C ASN A 112 15.70 -10.78 -12.56
N PRO A 113 15.21 -10.33 -11.39
CA PRO A 113 15.18 -8.92 -10.94
C PRO A 113 16.58 -8.38 -10.61
N ASP A 114 17.38 -9.17 -9.90
CA ASP A 114 18.74 -8.83 -9.48
C ASP A 114 19.64 -10.08 -9.51
N LEU A 115 20.95 -9.89 -9.38
CA LEU A 115 21.92 -10.98 -9.50
C LEU A 115 21.84 -12.01 -8.36
N ARG A 116 21.58 -11.57 -7.13
CA ARG A 116 21.52 -12.47 -5.96
C ARG A 116 20.28 -13.36 -6.05
N THR A 117 19.14 -12.81 -6.44
CA THR A 117 17.89 -13.56 -6.67
C THR A 117 18.06 -14.53 -7.83
N MET A 118 18.63 -14.10 -8.97
CA MET A 118 18.93 -14.98 -10.11
C MET A 118 19.76 -16.21 -9.70
N GLN A 119 20.71 -16.01 -8.79
CA GLN A 119 21.64 -17.04 -8.35
C GLN A 119 21.20 -17.76 -7.06
N GLN A 120 20.07 -17.37 -6.47
CA GLN A 120 19.59 -17.86 -5.16
C GLN A 120 20.70 -17.81 -4.10
N GLN A 121 21.48 -16.73 -4.10
CA GLN A 121 22.63 -16.58 -3.21
C GLN A 121 22.12 -16.22 -1.80
N PRO A 122 22.35 -17.05 -0.77
CA PRO A 122 21.92 -16.75 0.60
C PRO A 122 22.44 -15.39 1.06
N ALA A 123 21.68 -14.75 1.94
CA ALA A 123 22.08 -13.46 2.53
C ALA A 123 23.45 -13.62 3.22
N PRO A 124 24.36 -12.64 3.08
CA PRO A 124 25.68 -12.72 3.70
C PRO A 124 25.57 -12.61 5.22
N GLU A 125 26.52 -13.17 5.98
CA GLU A 125 26.51 -13.10 7.46
C GLU A 125 26.60 -11.64 7.96
N SER A 126 27.35 -10.80 7.25
CA SER A 126 27.45 -9.35 7.42
C SER A 126 27.14 -8.64 6.10
N ALA A 127 26.75 -7.36 6.16
CA ALA A 127 26.55 -6.58 4.93
C ALA A 127 27.82 -6.54 4.06
N TRP A 128 27.65 -6.54 2.75
CA TRP A 128 28.74 -6.39 1.78
C TRP A 128 29.18 -4.93 1.72
N SER A 129 30.48 -4.70 1.88
CA SER A 129 31.09 -3.36 1.93
C SER A 129 31.65 -2.90 0.58
N SER A 130 31.78 -3.84 -0.35
CA SER A 130 32.22 -3.64 -1.73
C SER A 130 31.45 -4.57 -2.67
N LEU A 131 31.26 -4.17 -3.92
CA LEU A 131 30.72 -5.04 -4.97
C LEU A 131 31.55 -6.31 -5.17
N SER A 132 32.86 -6.26 -4.86
CA SER A 132 33.75 -7.43 -4.89
C SER A 132 33.48 -8.46 -3.79
N ASP A 133 32.70 -8.11 -2.77
CA ASP A 133 32.37 -9.01 -1.67
C ASP A 133 31.29 -10.04 -2.09
N TYR A 134 30.64 -9.82 -3.23
CA TYR A 134 29.71 -10.77 -3.82
C TYR A 134 30.45 -12.06 -4.23
N PRO A 135 30.06 -13.24 -3.72
CA PRO A 135 30.93 -14.43 -3.77
C PRO A 135 30.87 -15.20 -5.10
N ARG A 136 30.00 -14.81 -6.03
CA ARG A 136 29.75 -15.57 -7.27
C ARG A 136 30.11 -14.75 -8.52
N PRO A 137 30.47 -15.42 -9.63
CA PRO A 137 30.64 -14.75 -10.92
C PRO A 137 29.36 -14.02 -11.35
N ILE A 138 29.53 -12.89 -12.04
CA ILE A 138 28.41 -12.14 -12.61
C ILE A 138 27.77 -12.94 -13.75
N GLU A 139 26.44 -13.05 -13.71
CA GLU A 139 25.63 -13.69 -14.74
C GLU A 139 24.55 -12.72 -15.21
N TYR A 140 24.23 -12.76 -16.50
CA TYR A 140 23.23 -11.90 -17.11
C TYR A 140 22.12 -12.73 -17.74
N VAL A 141 20.94 -12.13 -17.87
CA VAL A 141 19.91 -12.59 -18.79
C VAL A 141 19.84 -11.64 -19.98
N THR A 142 19.51 -12.19 -21.14
CA THR A 142 19.26 -11.39 -22.34
C THR A 142 17.79 -11.00 -22.40
N LYS A 143 17.52 -9.71 -22.60
CA LYS A 143 16.18 -9.14 -22.74
C LYS A 143 16.12 -8.20 -23.93
N SER A 144 14.99 -8.18 -24.63
CA SER A 144 14.78 -7.26 -25.74
C SER A 144 14.20 -5.94 -25.23
N VAL A 145 14.78 -4.82 -25.66
CA VAL A 145 14.32 -3.46 -25.35
C VAL A 145 14.11 -2.68 -26.65
N GLN A 146 13.10 -1.81 -26.66
CA GLN A 146 12.84 -0.91 -27.78
C GLN A 146 13.41 0.48 -27.48
N VAL A 147 14.37 0.94 -28.29
CA VAL A 147 15.11 2.19 -28.11
C VAL A 147 14.96 3.13 -29.30
N LEU A 148 15.23 4.42 -29.10
CA LEU A 148 15.23 5.44 -30.16
C LEU A 148 16.57 5.46 -30.87
N GLN A 149 16.60 5.19 -32.17
CA GLN A 149 17.74 5.53 -33.03
C GLN A 149 17.50 6.91 -33.66
N SER A 150 18.37 7.87 -33.37
CA SER A 150 18.29 9.25 -33.90
C SER A 150 19.69 9.85 -34.04
N GLY A 151 19.95 10.57 -35.13
CA GLY A 151 21.25 11.24 -35.34
C GLY A 151 22.46 10.31 -35.33
N GLY A 152 22.30 9.05 -35.73
CA GLY A 152 23.36 8.04 -35.73
C GLY A 152 23.66 7.40 -34.38
N LYS A 153 22.90 7.73 -33.33
CA LYS A 153 23.04 7.17 -31.98
C LYS A 153 21.77 6.48 -31.51
N PHE A 154 21.89 5.68 -30.46
CA PHE A 154 20.79 4.99 -29.79
C PHE A 154 20.59 5.58 -28.39
N TYR A 155 19.35 5.90 -28.05
CA TYR A 155 18.96 6.52 -26.79
C TYR A 155 17.97 5.63 -26.05
N LEU A 156 18.08 5.58 -24.72
CA LEU A 156 17.14 4.89 -23.83
C LEU A 156 15.84 5.68 -23.73
N SER A 157 15.08 5.68 -24.82
CA SER A 157 13.87 6.47 -24.99
C SER A 157 12.91 5.76 -25.95
N ASN A 158 11.64 5.70 -25.58
CA ASN A 158 10.54 5.21 -26.41
C ASN A 158 9.22 5.89 -26.00
N SER A 159 8.08 5.39 -26.47
CA SER A 159 6.75 5.95 -26.18
C SER A 159 6.27 5.78 -24.72
N ARG A 160 6.99 5.03 -23.90
CA ARG A 160 6.63 4.65 -22.52
C ARG A 160 7.59 5.24 -21.51
N VAL A 161 8.89 5.25 -21.80
CA VAL A 161 9.96 5.66 -20.88
C VAL A 161 11.03 6.46 -21.62
N LYS A 162 11.63 7.46 -20.98
CA LYS A 162 12.77 8.23 -21.51
C LYS A 162 13.79 8.59 -20.42
N GLN A 163 15.05 8.30 -20.71
CA GLN A 163 16.17 8.70 -19.85
C GLN A 163 16.38 10.20 -19.95
N VAL A 164 16.58 10.86 -18.80
CA VAL A 164 16.96 12.27 -18.70
C VAL A 164 18.21 12.39 -17.84
N ASP A 165 19.00 13.44 -18.03
CA ASP A 165 20.11 13.82 -17.15
C ASP A 165 19.65 15.02 -16.31
N ALA A 166 19.23 14.73 -15.06
CA ALA A 166 18.58 15.69 -14.19
C ALA A 166 19.58 16.37 -13.25
N THR A 167 19.47 17.70 -13.09
CA THR A 167 20.47 18.46 -12.33
C THR A 167 19.89 19.41 -11.29
N VAL A 168 18.62 19.81 -11.44
CA VAL A 168 17.98 20.78 -10.54
C VAL A 168 16.52 20.45 -10.33
N LEU A 169 16.09 20.51 -9.07
CA LEU A 169 14.69 20.55 -8.70
C LEU A 169 14.29 21.99 -8.32
N LEU A 170 13.29 22.52 -9.02
CA LEU A 170 12.79 23.87 -8.85
C LEU A 170 11.55 23.86 -7.94
N ALA A 171 11.57 24.69 -6.91
CA ALA A 171 10.44 24.90 -6.01
C ALA A 171 9.98 26.36 -6.03
N VAL A 172 8.68 26.58 -6.29
CA VAL A 172 8.08 27.92 -6.19
C VAL A 172 7.50 28.06 -4.79
N THR A 173 8.11 28.92 -3.98
CA THR A 173 7.77 29.09 -2.55
C THR A 173 6.58 30.03 -2.33
N ALA A 174 6.24 30.88 -3.31
CA ALA A 174 5.05 31.72 -3.32
C ALA A 174 4.64 32.10 -4.76
N PRO A 175 3.35 32.38 -5.04
CA PRO A 175 2.91 32.86 -6.34
C PRO A 175 3.69 34.10 -6.80
N GLY A 176 4.35 34.01 -7.95
CA GLY A 176 5.15 35.10 -8.53
C GLY A 176 6.56 35.26 -7.96
N ALA A 177 7.00 34.40 -7.03
CA ALA A 177 8.40 34.36 -6.60
C ALA A 177 9.28 33.64 -7.63
N GLU A 178 10.55 34.03 -7.68
CA GLU A 178 11.56 33.29 -8.45
C GLU A 178 11.72 31.87 -7.87
N PRO A 179 11.79 30.82 -8.72
CA PRO A 179 11.95 29.45 -8.24
C PRO A 179 13.27 29.27 -7.47
N GLU A 180 13.19 28.64 -6.30
CA GLU A 180 14.36 28.14 -5.59
C GLU A 180 14.94 26.95 -6.35
N ARG A 181 16.26 26.97 -6.58
CA ARG A 181 16.99 25.93 -7.31
C ARG A 181 17.70 25.01 -6.32
N ASP A 182 17.21 23.78 -6.16
CA ASP A 182 17.83 22.76 -5.32
C ASP A 182 18.65 21.78 -6.17
N THR A 183 19.98 21.80 -5.96
CA THR A 183 20.95 20.89 -6.59
C THR A 183 21.50 19.86 -5.59
N THR A 184 21.07 19.89 -4.32
CA THR A 184 21.79 19.27 -3.19
C THR A 184 21.94 17.75 -3.33
N ASN A 185 20.97 17.09 -3.95
CA ASN A 185 20.94 15.63 -4.06
C ASN A 185 21.29 15.11 -5.46
N PHE A 186 21.36 15.97 -6.48
CA PHE A 186 21.62 15.54 -7.86
C PHE A 186 23.10 15.30 -8.12
N LEU A 187 23.42 14.37 -9.01
CA LEU A 187 24.76 14.31 -9.59
C LEU A 187 25.04 15.55 -10.45
N PRO A 188 26.32 15.94 -10.62
CA PRO A 188 26.71 16.85 -11.70
C PRO A 188 26.28 16.27 -13.06
N ALA A 189 25.94 17.13 -14.01
CA ALA A 189 25.53 16.71 -15.36
C ALA A 189 26.53 15.70 -15.96
N GLU A 190 26.08 14.47 -16.17
CA GLU A 190 26.87 13.40 -16.80
C GLU A 190 26.62 13.34 -18.33
N GLY A 191 25.57 14.03 -18.80
CA GLY A 191 25.05 13.95 -20.15
C GLY A 191 24.09 12.76 -20.34
N LEU A 192 23.28 12.84 -21.40
CA LEU A 192 22.38 11.74 -21.75
C LEU A 192 23.12 10.46 -22.11
N GLN A 193 22.62 9.33 -21.60
CA GLN A 193 23.10 8.01 -22.00
C GLN A 193 22.76 7.77 -23.47
N SER A 194 23.80 7.59 -24.29
CA SER A 194 23.66 7.24 -25.70
C SER A 194 24.71 6.21 -26.11
N PHE A 195 24.39 5.44 -27.14
CA PHE A 195 25.28 4.41 -27.69
C PHE A 195 25.54 4.71 -29.17
N ASP A 196 26.79 4.54 -29.59
CA ASP A 196 27.21 4.75 -30.98
C ASP A 196 26.84 3.55 -31.87
N SER A 197 26.58 2.38 -31.29
CA SER A 197 26.13 1.17 -32.00
C SER A 197 25.31 0.23 -31.12
N ILE A 198 24.56 -0.67 -31.75
CA ILE A 198 23.89 -1.79 -31.08
C ILE A 198 24.89 -2.67 -30.33
N GLU A 199 26.06 -2.91 -30.93
CA GLU A 199 27.11 -3.73 -30.34
C GLU A 199 27.64 -3.12 -29.03
N GLN A 200 27.80 -1.81 -28.96
CA GLN A 200 28.19 -1.13 -27.71
C GLN A 200 27.15 -1.32 -26.61
N MET A 201 25.86 -1.22 -26.96
CA MET A 201 24.76 -1.46 -26.01
C MET A 201 24.76 -2.92 -25.52
N GLN A 202 24.95 -3.87 -26.43
CA GLN A 202 25.05 -5.31 -26.12
C GLN A 202 26.26 -5.66 -25.24
N GLN A 203 27.34 -4.89 -25.34
CA GLN A 203 28.57 -5.08 -24.57
C GLN A 203 28.59 -4.37 -23.22
N THR A 204 27.54 -3.59 -22.90
CA THR A 204 27.43 -2.91 -21.60
C THR A 204 27.33 -3.93 -20.47
N LYS A 205 28.12 -3.74 -19.40
CA LYS A 205 28.25 -4.68 -18.29
C LYS A 205 28.12 -4.00 -16.95
N PHE A 206 27.86 -4.81 -15.93
CA PHE A 206 27.92 -4.37 -14.54
C PHE A 206 29.28 -3.74 -14.23
N GLY A 207 29.25 -2.52 -13.66
CA GLY A 207 30.41 -1.65 -13.47
C GLY A 207 30.47 -0.44 -14.42
N ASP A 208 29.80 -0.50 -15.57
CA ASP A 208 29.67 0.64 -16.48
C ASP A 208 28.56 1.59 -15.98
N ASN A 209 28.75 2.91 -16.12
CA ASN A 209 27.69 3.89 -15.80
C ASN A 209 26.41 3.70 -16.65
N ALA A 210 26.55 3.12 -17.84
CA ALA A 210 25.44 2.80 -18.72
C ALA A 210 24.56 1.64 -18.20
N PHE A 211 25.10 0.78 -17.33
CA PHE A 211 24.41 -0.42 -16.87
C PHE A 211 23.24 -0.12 -15.91
N PRO A 212 23.39 0.73 -14.87
CA PRO A 212 22.26 1.25 -14.07
C PRO A 212 21.15 1.88 -14.93
N GLN A 213 21.52 2.63 -15.98
CA GLN A 213 20.55 3.25 -16.89
C GLN A 213 19.78 2.20 -17.71
N LEU A 214 20.46 1.15 -18.20
CA LEU A 214 19.82 0.03 -18.90
C LEU A 214 18.89 -0.79 -18.01
N MET A 215 19.29 -1.05 -16.76
CA MET A 215 18.46 -1.73 -15.77
C MET A 215 17.16 -0.96 -15.52
N ALA A 216 17.28 0.34 -15.20
CA ALA A 216 16.12 1.20 -14.99
C ALA A 216 15.23 1.26 -16.25
N PHE A 217 15.81 1.43 -17.43
CA PHE A 217 15.05 1.49 -18.68
C PHE A 217 14.21 0.24 -18.91
N TYR A 218 14.83 -0.95 -18.83
CA TYR A 218 14.14 -2.21 -19.08
C TYR A 218 13.02 -2.46 -18.05
N HIS A 219 13.30 -2.31 -16.76
CA HIS A 219 12.33 -2.65 -15.71
C HIS A 219 11.15 -1.69 -15.69
N LEU A 220 11.38 -0.38 -15.89
CA LEU A 220 10.30 0.61 -16.02
C LEU A 220 9.46 0.36 -17.27
N ASP A 221 10.10 0.13 -18.41
CA ASP A 221 9.42 -0.12 -19.67
C ASP A 221 8.54 -1.37 -19.60
N ASN A 222 9.10 -2.46 -19.05
CA ASN A 222 8.41 -3.72 -18.84
C ASN A 222 7.24 -3.58 -17.84
N SER A 223 7.40 -2.80 -16.77
CA SER A 223 6.34 -2.55 -15.79
C SER A 223 5.18 -1.71 -16.38
N ILE A 224 5.47 -0.71 -17.22
CA ILE A 224 4.42 0.03 -17.96
C ILE A 224 3.71 -0.88 -18.96
N GLN A 225 4.44 -1.74 -19.68
CA GLN A 225 3.83 -2.74 -20.56
C GLN A 225 2.95 -3.72 -19.77
N TYR A 226 3.38 -4.12 -18.57
CA TYR A 226 2.58 -4.95 -17.69
C TYR A 226 1.25 -4.26 -17.31
N LEU A 227 1.28 -3.01 -16.86
CA LEU A 227 0.05 -2.22 -16.59
C LEU A 227 -0.89 -2.19 -17.81
N ARG A 228 -0.37 -1.92 -19.01
CA ARG A 228 -1.18 -1.93 -20.24
C ARG A 228 -1.79 -3.30 -20.51
N SER A 229 -1.04 -4.37 -20.26
CA SER A 229 -1.52 -5.74 -20.47
C SER A 229 -2.61 -6.19 -19.48
N ILE A 230 -2.80 -5.45 -18.38
CA ILE A 230 -3.94 -5.59 -17.47
C ILE A 230 -4.99 -4.46 -17.61
N ASN A 231 -4.92 -3.70 -18.72
CA ASN A 231 -5.82 -2.61 -19.14
C ASN A 231 -5.73 -1.32 -18.32
N TYR A 232 -4.54 -0.97 -17.81
CA TYR A 232 -4.28 0.31 -17.14
C TYR A 232 -3.32 1.18 -17.95
N GLU A 233 -3.85 2.21 -18.58
CA GLU A 233 -3.08 3.24 -19.31
C GLU A 233 -2.91 4.51 -18.47
N LEU A 234 -2.13 4.40 -17.38
CA LEU A 234 -2.02 5.46 -16.37
C LEU A 234 -1.14 6.65 -16.80
N PHE A 235 -0.19 6.43 -17.70
CA PHE A 235 0.80 7.43 -18.09
C PHE A 235 0.43 8.06 -19.44
N ASN A 236 0.14 9.37 -19.42
CA ASN A 236 -0.22 10.15 -20.60
C ASN A 236 0.99 10.72 -21.38
N ALA A 237 2.20 10.52 -20.86
CA ALA A 237 3.46 10.87 -21.48
C ALA A 237 4.52 9.84 -21.05
N PRO A 238 5.64 9.69 -21.78
CA PRO A 238 6.72 8.81 -21.37
C PRO A 238 7.24 9.19 -19.98
N LEU A 239 7.37 8.20 -19.09
CA LEU A 239 7.95 8.37 -17.77
C LEU A 239 9.42 8.83 -17.91
N ARG A 240 9.75 9.94 -17.26
CA ARG A 240 11.13 10.43 -17.17
C ARG A 240 11.83 9.63 -16.09
N PHE A 241 13.04 9.16 -16.38
CA PHE A 241 13.87 8.53 -15.37
C PHE A 241 15.33 8.93 -15.51
N ASP A 242 16.07 8.85 -14.41
CA ASP A 242 17.52 8.92 -14.40
C ASP A 242 18.05 7.83 -13.48
N GLY A 243 18.63 6.78 -14.09
CA GLY A 243 19.24 5.64 -13.39
C GLY A 243 20.46 6.01 -12.55
N ARG A 244 20.94 7.25 -12.66
CA ARG A 244 22.04 7.80 -11.88
C ARG A 244 21.75 9.24 -11.44
N GLY A 245 20.48 9.60 -11.24
CA GLY A 245 20.10 10.99 -11.00
C GLY A 245 20.58 11.57 -9.66
N LEU A 246 20.78 10.73 -8.64
CA LEU A 246 21.06 11.20 -7.27
C LEU A 246 22.43 10.76 -6.75
N ALA A 247 23.13 11.67 -6.08
CA ALA A 247 24.45 11.45 -5.50
C ALA A 247 24.43 10.62 -4.20
N LYS A 248 23.27 10.46 -3.58
CA LYS A 248 23.10 9.76 -2.30
C LYS A 248 22.67 8.31 -2.51
N ASP A 249 22.81 7.53 -1.45
CA ASP A 249 22.23 6.19 -1.28
C ASP A 249 20.74 6.32 -0.96
N ASN A 250 19.98 6.81 -1.94
CA ASN A 250 18.55 7.06 -1.86
C ASN A 250 17.98 7.32 -3.26
N SER A 251 16.77 6.82 -3.48
CA SER A 251 16.00 7.02 -4.71
C SER A 251 14.69 7.76 -4.44
N THR A 252 14.07 8.31 -5.48
CA THR A 252 12.79 9.01 -5.33
C THR A 252 12.01 9.16 -6.64
N TYR A 253 10.69 9.04 -6.54
CA TYR A 253 9.76 9.55 -7.54
C TYR A 253 9.28 10.97 -7.19
N TYR A 254 9.64 11.94 -8.01
CA TYR A 254 9.14 13.31 -7.88
C TYR A 254 7.76 13.46 -8.54
N TYR A 255 6.71 13.65 -7.74
CA TYR A 255 5.32 13.72 -8.19
C TYR A 255 5.03 14.85 -9.20
N GLY A 256 5.50 16.07 -8.92
CA GLY A 256 5.29 17.24 -9.78
C GLY A 256 5.91 17.05 -11.18
N PRO A 257 7.23 16.78 -11.28
CA PRO A 257 7.90 16.51 -12.54
C PRO A 257 7.54 15.16 -13.20
N ARG A 258 6.90 14.25 -12.45
CA ARG A 258 6.63 12.85 -12.85
C ARG A 258 7.89 12.15 -13.33
N ALA A 259 8.92 12.18 -12.48
CA ALA A 259 10.25 11.74 -12.82
C ALA A 259 10.86 10.91 -11.70
N LEU A 260 11.47 9.79 -12.08
CA LEU A 260 12.07 8.81 -11.16
C LEU A 260 13.60 8.97 -11.17
N MET A 261 14.19 9.33 -10.05
CA MET A 261 15.63 9.54 -9.91
C MET A 261 16.23 8.49 -8.97
N LEU A 262 17.25 7.78 -9.44
CA LEU A 262 17.89 6.68 -8.70
C LEU A 262 19.26 7.11 -8.13
N GLY A 263 19.55 6.59 -6.94
CA GLY A 263 20.78 6.83 -6.21
C GLY A 263 21.99 6.06 -6.74
N VAL A 264 23.18 6.64 -6.56
CA VAL A 264 24.47 5.97 -6.77
C VAL A 264 25.41 6.08 -5.57
N GLY A 265 24.94 6.65 -4.47
CA GLY A 265 25.78 6.92 -3.29
C GLY A 265 26.01 5.70 -2.40
N GLY A 266 25.25 4.63 -2.59
CA GLY A 266 25.43 3.33 -1.93
C GLY A 266 26.65 2.59 -2.46
N VAL A 267 26.98 1.46 -1.82
CA VAL A 267 28.03 0.54 -2.30
C VAL A 267 27.59 -0.12 -3.62
N SER A 268 26.31 -0.43 -3.73
CA SER A 268 25.63 -0.79 -4.99
C SER A 268 24.86 0.45 -5.47
N PRO A 269 24.85 0.76 -6.77
CA PRO A 269 23.88 1.69 -7.32
C PRO A 269 22.47 1.11 -7.22
N ASP A 270 21.53 1.88 -6.68
CA ASP A 270 20.14 1.49 -6.42
C ASP A 270 19.47 0.84 -7.65
N ALA A 271 19.73 1.38 -8.85
CA ALA A 271 19.15 0.90 -10.10
C ALA A 271 19.57 -0.52 -10.51
N VAL A 272 20.61 -1.10 -9.88
CA VAL A 272 21.07 -2.47 -10.14
C VAL A 272 20.17 -3.51 -9.46
N ASP A 273 19.29 -3.07 -8.57
CA ASP A 273 18.22 -3.88 -8.00
C ASP A 273 16.86 -3.46 -8.60
N ALA A 274 16.21 -4.38 -9.32
CA ALA A 274 14.91 -4.09 -9.92
C ALA A 274 13.83 -3.79 -8.87
N ASP A 275 13.95 -4.31 -7.65
CA ASP A 275 12.99 -4.02 -6.59
C ASP A 275 13.01 -2.52 -6.25
N VAL A 276 14.19 -1.87 -6.21
CA VAL A 276 14.30 -0.44 -5.95
C VAL A 276 13.70 0.39 -7.09
N VAL A 277 14.02 0.02 -8.34
CA VAL A 277 13.43 0.66 -9.53
C VAL A 277 11.91 0.57 -9.53
N LEU A 278 11.37 -0.62 -9.22
CA LEU A 278 9.93 -0.88 -9.24
C LEU A 278 9.21 -0.34 -8.02
N HIS A 279 9.89 -0.18 -6.89
CA HIS A 279 9.39 0.53 -5.72
C HIS A 279 9.11 1.99 -6.08
N GLU A 280 10.11 2.70 -6.61
CA GLU A 280 9.93 4.10 -7.04
C GLU A 280 8.90 4.24 -8.17
N PHE A 281 8.82 3.26 -9.07
CA PHE A 281 7.75 3.20 -10.06
C PHE A 281 6.37 3.08 -9.42
N GLY A 282 6.25 2.29 -8.35
CA GLY A 282 5.03 2.14 -7.55
C GLY A 282 4.52 3.49 -7.01
N HIS A 283 5.42 4.39 -6.62
CA HIS A 283 5.03 5.76 -6.27
C HIS A 283 4.36 6.52 -7.43
N GLY A 284 4.92 6.38 -8.64
CA GLY A 284 4.32 6.94 -9.83
C GLY A 284 2.94 6.35 -10.15
N VAL A 285 2.75 5.05 -9.92
CA VAL A 285 1.48 4.36 -10.20
C VAL A 285 0.34 4.87 -9.31
N HIS A 286 0.52 4.89 -7.99
CA HIS A 286 -0.56 5.34 -7.09
C HIS A 286 -0.91 6.81 -7.33
N TYR A 287 0.08 7.65 -7.64
CA TYR A 287 -0.13 9.05 -7.94
C TYR A 287 -0.91 9.29 -9.24
N GLN A 288 -0.73 8.46 -10.26
CA GLN A 288 -1.54 8.57 -11.48
C GLN A 288 -3.01 8.13 -11.25
N ILE A 289 -3.27 7.26 -10.27
CA ILE A 289 -4.62 6.85 -9.89
C ILE A 289 -5.29 7.92 -9.01
N VAL A 290 -4.53 8.47 -8.06
CA VAL A 290 -4.98 9.50 -7.11
C VAL A 290 -4.00 10.69 -7.16
N PRO A 291 -4.21 11.67 -8.07
CA PRO A 291 -3.29 12.79 -8.28
C PRO A 291 -3.07 13.72 -7.09
N ASP A 292 -3.87 13.57 -6.03
CA ASP A 292 -3.83 14.36 -4.80
C ASP A 292 -3.52 13.50 -3.57
N TRP A 293 -2.63 12.51 -3.73
CA TRP A 293 -2.18 11.58 -2.70
C TRP A 293 -1.40 12.27 -1.56
N ALA A 294 -2.11 12.79 -0.55
CA ALA A 294 -1.50 13.26 0.69
C ALA A 294 -2.43 13.18 1.91
N TYR A 295 -1.83 13.48 3.06
CA TYR A 295 -2.45 13.50 4.37
C TYR A 295 -2.92 12.12 4.85
N GLY A 296 -3.53 12.04 6.03
CA GLY A 296 -3.95 10.76 6.59
C GLY A 296 -2.76 9.82 6.74
N HIS A 297 -2.89 8.61 6.19
CA HIS A 297 -1.88 7.56 6.26
C HIS A 297 -1.18 7.34 4.92
N THR A 298 -1.26 8.29 3.99
CA THR A 298 -0.74 8.16 2.62
C THR A 298 0.75 7.88 2.53
N GLY A 299 1.54 8.32 3.51
CA GLY A 299 2.99 8.06 3.55
C GLY A 299 3.30 6.56 3.61
N ALA A 300 2.92 5.91 4.70
CA ALA A 300 3.13 4.47 4.86
C ALA A 300 2.37 3.62 3.82
N ILE A 301 1.19 4.06 3.37
CA ILE A 301 0.47 3.36 2.30
C ILE A 301 1.24 3.42 0.98
N ALA A 302 1.80 4.59 0.61
CA ALA A 302 2.59 4.73 -0.62
C ALA A 302 3.81 3.81 -0.60
N GLU A 303 4.54 3.80 0.52
CA GLU A 303 5.68 2.91 0.74
C GLU A 303 5.30 1.45 0.65
N GLY A 304 4.25 1.03 1.38
CA GLY A 304 3.82 -0.35 1.38
C GLY A 304 3.24 -0.80 0.03
N PHE A 305 2.61 0.10 -0.73
CA PHE A 305 2.15 -0.21 -2.08
C PHE A 305 3.33 -0.40 -3.03
N ALA A 306 4.33 0.47 -2.94
CA ALA A 306 5.54 0.39 -3.73
C ALA A 306 6.34 -0.89 -3.42
N ASP A 307 6.46 -1.28 -2.15
CA ASP A 307 7.02 -2.57 -1.73
C ASP A 307 6.22 -3.76 -2.28
N TYR A 308 4.89 -3.71 -2.18
CA TYR A 308 4.03 -4.74 -2.75
C TYR A 308 4.23 -4.85 -4.27
N TRP A 309 4.33 -3.73 -4.99
CA TRP A 309 4.48 -3.72 -6.45
C TRP A 309 5.81 -4.34 -6.88
N ALA A 310 6.91 -3.95 -6.23
CA ALA A 310 8.23 -4.55 -6.42
C ALA A 310 8.21 -6.05 -6.12
N GLY A 311 7.73 -6.43 -4.93
CA GLY A 311 7.63 -7.82 -4.50
C GLY A 311 6.76 -8.69 -5.41
N SER A 312 5.60 -8.19 -5.85
CA SER A 312 4.72 -8.88 -6.79
C SER A 312 5.41 -9.12 -8.14
N ALA A 313 6.15 -8.13 -8.66
CA ALA A 313 6.90 -8.27 -9.90
C ALA A 313 8.06 -9.28 -9.80
N SER A 314 8.81 -9.24 -8.69
CA SER A 314 9.88 -10.20 -8.42
C SER A 314 9.33 -11.62 -8.22
N TYR A 315 8.24 -11.78 -7.48
CA TYR A 315 7.59 -13.08 -7.32
C TYR A 315 7.04 -13.60 -8.64
N ARG A 316 6.36 -12.76 -9.44
CA ARG A 316 5.86 -13.12 -10.78
C ARG A 316 6.98 -13.62 -11.69
N THR A 317 8.10 -12.90 -11.71
CA THR A 317 9.29 -13.26 -12.52
C THR A 317 9.82 -14.64 -12.14
N GLN A 318 9.94 -14.93 -10.84
CA GLN A 318 10.41 -16.23 -10.36
C GLN A 318 9.38 -17.35 -10.63
N TYR A 319 8.10 -17.10 -10.44
CA TYR A 319 7.02 -18.07 -10.66
C TYR A 319 6.88 -18.51 -12.14
N GLN A 320 7.14 -17.58 -13.06
CA GLN A 320 7.12 -17.85 -14.50
C GLN A 320 8.29 -18.74 -14.95
N ASP A 321 9.38 -18.82 -14.18
CA ASP A 321 10.45 -19.79 -14.43
C ASP A 321 9.98 -21.20 -14.09
N ALA A 322 9.57 -21.94 -15.11
CA ALA A 322 9.09 -23.32 -14.99
C ALA A 322 10.13 -24.27 -14.36
N THR A 323 11.43 -23.94 -14.40
CA THR A 323 12.49 -24.78 -13.81
C THR A 323 12.59 -24.62 -12.29
N ARG A 324 12.03 -23.54 -11.73
CA ARG A 324 12.12 -23.18 -10.30
C ARG A 324 10.78 -22.95 -9.62
N ARG A 325 9.67 -23.05 -10.36
CA ARG A 325 8.32 -22.84 -9.82
C ARG A 325 8.06 -23.66 -8.56
N GLY A 326 7.57 -23.00 -7.51
CA GLY A 326 7.35 -23.57 -6.18
C GLY A 326 8.60 -23.59 -5.29
N GLN A 327 9.74 -23.06 -5.77
CA GLN A 327 10.99 -22.88 -5.04
C GLN A 327 11.48 -21.43 -5.19
N GLU A 328 10.55 -20.47 -5.22
CA GLU A 328 10.90 -19.06 -5.35
C GLU A 328 11.74 -18.59 -4.14
N PHE A 329 12.81 -17.88 -4.45
CA PHE A 329 13.84 -17.45 -3.51
C PHE A 329 13.44 -16.14 -2.82
N GLU A 330 13.41 -16.17 -1.48
CA GLU A 330 13.25 -15.02 -0.57
C GLU A 330 12.16 -14.01 -0.97
N ILE A 331 11.03 -14.49 -1.48
CA ILE A 331 9.93 -13.64 -1.96
C ILE A 331 9.27 -12.77 -0.88
N ASP A 332 9.47 -13.07 0.41
CA ASP A 332 8.97 -12.26 1.53
C ASP A 332 9.89 -11.06 1.88
N THR A 333 10.91 -10.81 1.07
CA THR A 333 11.87 -9.70 1.20
C THR A 333 11.87 -8.87 -0.08
N VAL A 334 11.97 -7.56 0.05
CA VAL A 334 12.27 -6.63 -1.07
C VAL A 334 13.66 -6.04 -0.92
N PHE A 335 14.25 -5.65 -2.05
CA PHE A 335 15.62 -5.13 -2.17
C PHE A 335 16.66 -6.22 -1.88
N ASN A 336 16.44 -7.38 -2.50
CA ASN A 336 17.22 -8.58 -2.24
C ASN A 336 18.71 -8.40 -2.56
N TRP A 337 19.07 -7.50 -3.47
CA TRP A 337 20.45 -7.17 -3.79
C TRP A 337 20.92 -5.95 -3.00
N ASP A 338 20.28 -4.81 -3.23
CA ASP A 338 20.78 -3.52 -2.76
C ASP A 338 20.81 -3.44 -1.22
N GLY A 339 19.78 -3.97 -0.56
CA GLY A 339 19.67 -4.00 0.90
C GLY A 339 20.68 -4.92 1.60
N MET A 340 21.50 -5.68 0.85
CA MET A 340 22.60 -6.47 1.40
C MET A 340 23.94 -5.72 1.43
N PHE A 341 24.02 -4.55 0.79
CA PHE A 341 25.21 -3.72 0.73
C PHE A 341 25.20 -2.60 1.77
N GLY A 342 26.38 -2.10 2.15
CA GLY A 342 26.56 -0.96 3.05
C GLY A 342 26.97 -1.32 4.49
N VAL A 343 26.68 -0.43 5.44
CA VAL A 343 27.13 -0.57 6.84
C VAL A 343 26.25 -1.49 7.69
N ARG A 344 25.03 -1.77 7.24
CA ARG A 344 24.04 -2.64 7.90
C ARG A 344 23.26 -3.38 6.82
N ARG A 345 22.87 -4.63 7.11
CA ARG A 345 21.85 -5.31 6.29
C ARG A 345 20.52 -4.63 6.56
N GLY A 346 19.96 -3.99 5.55
CA GLY A 346 18.69 -3.28 5.62
C GLY A 346 17.83 -3.73 4.47
N THR A 347 16.90 -4.65 4.74
CA THR A 347 15.84 -5.01 3.78
C THR A 347 14.49 -4.84 4.46
N ARG A 348 13.46 -4.56 3.66
CA ARG A 348 12.07 -4.54 4.14
C ARG A 348 11.42 -5.90 3.93
N SER A 349 10.49 -6.23 4.82
CA SER A 349 9.76 -7.48 4.79
C SER A 349 8.34 -7.31 4.26
N LEU A 350 7.93 -8.23 3.39
CA LEU A 350 6.54 -8.45 2.99
C LEU A 350 5.82 -9.47 3.90
N TRP A 351 6.45 -9.90 5.01
CA TRP A 351 5.93 -10.88 5.97
C TRP A 351 6.00 -10.37 7.42
N ASN A 352 5.76 -9.07 7.69
CA ASN A 352 5.73 -8.59 9.08
C ASN A 352 4.43 -8.99 9.80
N GLN A 353 4.37 -10.21 10.34
CA GLN A 353 3.20 -10.75 11.03
C GLN A 353 2.88 -10.08 12.37
N ARG A 354 3.75 -9.21 12.89
CA ARG A 354 3.61 -8.54 14.19
C ARG A 354 2.96 -7.17 14.08
N ALA A 355 3.08 -6.50 12.94
CA ALA A 355 2.49 -5.17 12.71
C ALA A 355 0.98 -5.16 13.01
N ARG A 356 0.52 -4.16 13.76
CA ARG A 356 -0.91 -3.93 14.06
C ARG A 356 -1.27 -2.48 13.80
N TYR A 357 -2.43 -2.27 13.20
CA TYR A 357 -2.95 -0.96 12.90
C TYR A 357 -3.61 -0.31 14.11
N PHE A 358 -3.35 0.98 14.29
CA PHE A 358 -3.91 1.84 15.33
C PHE A 358 -4.50 3.09 14.69
N GLU A 359 -5.82 3.17 14.55
CA GLU A 359 -6.53 4.24 13.82
C GLU A 359 -6.17 5.67 14.26
N GLY A 360 -5.81 5.86 15.54
CA GLY A 360 -5.45 7.16 16.10
C GLY A 360 -3.97 7.53 16.00
N ALA A 361 -3.12 6.64 15.46
CA ALA A 361 -1.71 6.94 15.23
C ALA A 361 -1.52 7.65 13.87
N GLU A 362 -0.40 8.35 13.72
CA GLU A 362 0.04 8.83 12.42
C GLU A 362 0.88 7.75 11.73
N TYR A 363 0.78 7.66 10.41
CA TYR A 363 1.56 6.73 9.59
C TYR A 363 2.34 7.47 8.48
N PRO A 364 3.38 8.26 8.83
CA PRO A 364 4.31 8.81 7.84
C PRO A 364 5.14 7.69 7.19
N ALA A 365 5.70 7.98 6.01
CA ALA A 365 6.60 7.07 5.31
C ALA A 365 7.85 6.75 6.17
N HIS A 366 8.28 5.49 6.16
CA HIS A 366 9.49 4.98 6.83
C HIS A 366 9.49 5.08 8.36
N ILE A 367 8.32 5.29 8.99
CA ILE A 367 8.21 5.43 10.44
C ILE A 367 7.62 4.16 11.06
N SER A 368 8.29 3.66 12.10
CA SER A 368 7.74 2.59 12.92
C SER A 368 6.68 3.09 13.90
N VAL A 369 5.55 2.41 13.95
CA VAL A 369 4.42 2.69 14.84
C VAL A 369 4.16 1.44 15.69
N GLY A 370 4.13 1.60 17.01
CA GLY A 370 3.96 0.46 17.92
C GLY A 370 5.11 -0.56 17.87
N GLY A 371 6.30 -0.14 17.43
CA GLY A 371 7.50 -0.99 17.33
C GLY A 371 7.67 -1.72 16.00
N GLU A 372 6.75 -1.55 15.05
CA GLU A 372 6.77 -2.21 13.74
C GLU A 372 6.76 -1.16 12.62
N ASN A 373 7.39 -1.46 11.48
CA ASN A 373 7.45 -0.53 10.35
C ASN A 373 6.04 -0.29 9.79
N GLY A 374 5.63 0.98 9.69
CA GLY A 374 4.34 1.38 9.14
C GLY A 374 4.16 1.00 7.67
N ASP A 375 5.24 1.00 6.88
CA ASP A 375 5.22 0.65 5.46
C ASP A 375 4.82 -0.84 5.28
N GLU A 376 5.45 -1.70 6.09
CA GLU A 376 5.23 -3.16 6.09
C GLU A 376 3.83 -3.54 6.55
N LEU A 377 3.20 -2.71 7.38
CA LEU A 377 1.81 -2.90 7.81
C LEU A 377 0.84 -2.90 6.62
N TRP A 378 1.15 -2.15 5.56
CA TRP A 378 0.34 -2.12 4.34
C TRP A 378 0.78 -3.17 3.30
N SER A 379 2.09 -3.34 3.06
CA SER A 379 2.59 -4.28 2.05
C SER A 379 2.34 -5.75 2.42
N THR A 380 2.54 -6.10 3.70
CA THR A 380 2.43 -7.47 4.21
C THR A 380 1.09 -8.11 3.88
N PRO A 381 -0.07 -7.54 4.27
CA PRO A 381 -1.33 -8.21 4.05
C PRO A 381 -1.66 -8.42 2.58
N LEU A 382 -1.32 -7.46 1.71
CA LEU A 382 -1.50 -7.57 0.27
C LEU A 382 -0.68 -8.73 -0.30
N PHE A 383 0.61 -8.77 0.04
CA PHE A 383 1.51 -9.78 -0.48
C PHE A 383 1.17 -11.19 0.01
N GLN A 384 0.73 -11.33 1.27
CA GLN A 384 0.32 -12.64 1.79
C GLN A 384 -0.99 -13.15 1.20
N ALA A 385 -1.92 -12.24 0.89
CA ALA A 385 -3.12 -12.60 0.14
C ALA A 385 -2.78 -12.96 -1.31
N LEU A 386 -1.82 -12.30 -1.95
CA LEU A 386 -1.30 -12.70 -3.27
C LEU A 386 -0.69 -14.10 -3.24
N LYS A 387 0.20 -14.41 -2.29
CA LYS A 387 0.79 -15.75 -2.13
C LYS A 387 -0.27 -16.82 -1.94
N THR A 388 -1.25 -16.57 -1.07
CA THR A 388 -2.38 -17.48 -0.86
C THR A 388 -3.19 -17.70 -2.15
N SER A 389 -3.40 -16.62 -2.91
CA SER A 389 -4.07 -16.65 -4.21
C SER A 389 -3.31 -17.50 -5.24
N VAL A 390 -1.99 -17.33 -5.35
CA VAL A 390 -1.13 -18.10 -6.26
C VAL A 390 -1.09 -19.57 -5.85
N MET A 391 -0.99 -19.88 -4.56
CA MET A 391 -1.07 -21.26 -4.06
C MET A 391 -2.41 -21.93 -4.40
N ARG A 392 -3.52 -21.17 -4.37
CA ARG A 392 -4.86 -21.69 -4.60
C ARG A 392 -5.21 -21.84 -6.09
N TYR A 393 -4.88 -20.84 -6.89
CA TYR A 393 -5.37 -20.69 -8.27
C TYR A 393 -4.26 -20.68 -9.33
N GLY A 394 -2.99 -20.76 -8.93
CA GLY A 394 -1.85 -20.74 -9.85
C GLY A 394 -1.85 -21.93 -10.80
N ASP A 395 -1.67 -21.66 -12.07
CA ASP A 395 -1.65 -22.65 -13.17
C ASP A 395 -0.30 -22.66 -13.91
N GLY A 396 0.71 -21.97 -13.36
CA GLY A 396 2.01 -21.79 -13.99
C GLY A 396 2.10 -20.62 -14.97
N THR A 397 1.03 -19.83 -15.11
CA THR A 397 1.04 -18.55 -15.84
C THR A 397 1.01 -17.36 -14.87
N ASP A 398 1.14 -16.13 -15.37
CA ASP A 398 1.00 -14.92 -14.55
C ASP A 398 -0.45 -14.48 -14.32
N LYS A 399 -1.45 -15.30 -14.67
CA LYS A 399 -2.88 -14.95 -14.60
C LYS A 399 -3.30 -14.48 -13.21
N VAL A 400 -2.92 -15.18 -12.15
CA VAL A 400 -3.30 -14.82 -10.77
C VAL A 400 -2.69 -13.47 -10.37
N PHE A 401 -1.44 -13.21 -10.76
CA PHE A 401 -0.79 -11.91 -10.53
C PHE A 401 -1.54 -10.78 -11.23
N ARG A 402 -1.91 -10.97 -12.51
CA ARG A 402 -2.68 -9.99 -13.29
C ARG A 402 -4.01 -9.64 -12.64
N GLU A 403 -4.73 -10.65 -12.17
CA GLU A 403 -6.01 -10.48 -11.50
C GLU A 403 -5.84 -9.78 -10.14
N PHE A 404 -4.89 -10.23 -9.33
CA PHE A 404 -4.68 -9.69 -7.99
C PHE A 404 -4.10 -8.26 -8.02
N ASP A 405 -3.14 -7.99 -8.90
CA ASP A 405 -2.63 -6.63 -9.11
C ASP A 405 -3.75 -5.69 -9.59
N SER A 406 -4.68 -6.15 -10.44
CA SER A 406 -5.87 -5.37 -10.81
C SER A 406 -6.74 -5.03 -9.59
N ILE A 407 -6.89 -5.94 -8.63
CA ILE A 407 -7.64 -5.69 -7.39
C ILE A 407 -6.98 -4.57 -6.57
N VAL A 408 -5.65 -4.64 -6.41
CA VAL A 408 -4.90 -3.65 -5.63
C VAL A 408 -4.99 -2.28 -6.30
N LEU A 409 -4.86 -2.19 -7.63
CA LEU A 409 -5.01 -0.95 -8.38
C LEU A 409 -6.44 -0.38 -8.24
N GLU A 410 -7.47 -1.22 -8.41
CA GLU A 410 -8.88 -0.82 -8.28
C GLU A 410 -9.26 -0.39 -6.87
N GLY A 411 -8.58 -0.94 -5.86
CA GLY A 411 -8.73 -0.49 -4.47
C GLY A 411 -8.34 0.98 -4.28
N MET A 412 -7.42 1.53 -5.08
CA MET A 412 -7.02 2.94 -4.97
C MET A 412 -7.97 3.90 -5.70
N TYR A 413 -8.86 3.41 -6.56
CA TYR A 413 -9.86 4.28 -7.17
C TYR A 413 -10.99 4.61 -6.17
N GLY A 414 -11.50 5.84 -6.23
CA GLY A 414 -12.59 6.28 -5.38
C GLY A 414 -12.21 6.57 -3.92
N ILE A 415 -10.92 6.78 -3.65
CA ILE A 415 -10.39 7.41 -2.42
C ILE A 415 -9.77 8.78 -2.77
N GLY A 416 -9.37 9.55 -1.76
CA GLY A 416 -8.67 10.82 -1.95
C GLY A 416 -7.83 11.19 -0.74
N ARG A 417 -7.46 12.47 -0.64
CA ARG A 417 -6.73 13.05 0.51
C ARG A 417 -7.24 12.59 1.87
N GLY A 418 -6.31 12.40 2.79
CA GLY A 418 -6.63 12.02 4.16
C GLY A 418 -7.05 10.56 4.32
N VAL A 419 -6.90 9.74 3.27
CA VAL A 419 -7.19 8.30 3.33
C VAL A 419 -6.43 7.65 4.49
N LYS A 420 -7.14 6.81 5.25
CA LYS A 420 -6.55 5.95 6.27
C LYS A 420 -6.48 4.52 5.75
N MET A 421 -5.59 3.73 6.34
CA MET A 421 -5.37 2.34 5.91
C MET A 421 -6.65 1.49 5.95
N HIS A 422 -7.58 1.76 6.88
CA HIS A 422 -8.86 1.04 6.92
C HIS A 422 -9.79 1.38 5.76
N ASP A 423 -9.79 2.63 5.28
CA ASP A 423 -10.59 3.06 4.14
C ASP A 423 -10.11 2.33 2.88
N LEU A 424 -8.79 2.25 2.70
CA LEU A 424 -8.19 1.58 1.56
C LEU A 424 -8.31 0.05 1.66
N ALA A 425 -8.21 -0.54 2.86
CA ALA A 425 -8.44 -1.97 3.06
C ALA A 425 -9.88 -2.38 2.67
N GLU A 426 -10.88 -1.63 3.14
CA GLU A 426 -12.28 -1.85 2.76
C GLU A 426 -12.49 -1.68 1.25
N SER A 427 -11.87 -0.65 0.66
CA SER A 427 -11.89 -0.40 -0.78
C SER A 427 -11.34 -1.57 -1.59
N THR A 428 -10.19 -2.12 -1.18
CA THR A 428 -9.52 -3.24 -1.86
C THR A 428 -10.32 -4.53 -1.75
N VAL A 429 -10.94 -4.82 -0.59
CA VAL A 429 -11.84 -5.97 -0.44
C VAL A 429 -13.09 -5.81 -1.32
N PHE A 430 -13.65 -4.60 -1.39
CA PHE A 430 -14.76 -4.30 -2.30
C PHE A 430 -14.38 -4.54 -3.77
N ALA A 431 -13.20 -4.08 -4.19
CA ALA A 431 -12.69 -4.30 -5.54
C ALA A 431 -12.56 -5.80 -5.85
N ALA A 432 -11.99 -6.57 -4.92
CA ALA A 432 -11.86 -8.03 -5.06
C ALA A 432 -13.21 -8.71 -5.27
N LYS A 433 -14.18 -8.39 -4.41
CA LYS A 433 -15.53 -8.98 -4.46
C LYS A 433 -16.27 -8.62 -5.74
N THR A 434 -16.04 -7.42 -6.28
CA THR A 434 -16.75 -6.94 -7.46
C THR A 434 -16.14 -7.45 -8.76
N LEU A 435 -14.81 -7.50 -8.85
CA LEU A 435 -14.11 -7.96 -10.06
C LEU A 435 -14.10 -9.48 -10.19
N PHE A 436 -13.99 -10.19 -9.06
CA PHE A 436 -13.80 -11.64 -9.01
C PHE A 436 -14.74 -12.29 -7.97
N PRO A 437 -16.07 -12.17 -8.13
CA PRO A 437 -17.04 -12.68 -7.16
C PRO A 437 -16.97 -14.20 -6.97
N ASP A 438 -16.50 -14.93 -7.99
CA ASP A 438 -16.40 -16.40 -7.97
C ASP A 438 -15.07 -16.91 -7.39
N LYS A 439 -14.18 -16.01 -6.94
CA LYS A 439 -12.89 -16.36 -6.33
C LYS A 439 -12.78 -15.88 -4.90
N GLU A 440 -12.01 -16.62 -4.11
CA GLU A 440 -11.80 -16.38 -2.68
C GLU A 440 -10.87 -15.16 -2.40
N TYR A 441 -10.47 -14.37 -3.41
CA TYR A 441 -9.55 -13.23 -3.24
C TYR A 441 -10.02 -12.23 -2.19
N ALA A 442 -11.31 -11.90 -2.16
CA ALA A 442 -11.88 -11.00 -1.15
C ALA A 442 -11.75 -11.59 0.26
N GLN A 443 -11.91 -12.91 0.41
CA GLN A 443 -11.75 -13.59 1.69
C GLN A 443 -10.27 -13.59 2.12
N PHE A 444 -9.35 -13.92 1.21
CA PHE A 444 -7.90 -13.92 1.52
C PHE A 444 -7.41 -12.55 1.95
N LEU A 445 -7.85 -11.47 1.27
CA LEU A 445 -7.59 -10.10 1.69
C LEU A 445 -8.21 -9.79 3.05
N THR A 446 -9.45 -10.21 3.28
CA THR A 446 -10.15 -10.00 4.56
C THR A 446 -9.41 -10.65 5.72
N ASP A 447 -8.99 -11.90 5.56
CA ASP A 447 -8.25 -12.65 6.59
C ASP A 447 -6.89 -11.98 6.87
N SER A 448 -6.18 -11.61 5.80
CA SER A 448 -4.89 -10.94 5.90
C SER A 448 -5.02 -9.57 6.58
N PHE A 449 -5.96 -8.72 6.17
CA PHE A 449 -6.19 -7.41 6.78
C PHE A 449 -6.65 -7.50 8.24
N ASN A 450 -7.53 -8.46 8.58
CA ASN A 450 -7.99 -8.67 9.94
C ASN A 450 -6.85 -9.05 10.88
N LYS A 451 -5.86 -9.83 10.41
CA LYS A 451 -4.65 -10.15 11.19
C LYS A 451 -3.88 -8.90 11.65
N HIS A 452 -3.97 -7.83 10.86
CA HIS A 452 -3.30 -6.55 11.10
C HIS A 452 -4.23 -5.47 11.65
N ASN A 453 -5.48 -5.79 12.00
CA ASN A 453 -6.53 -4.86 12.45
C ASN A 453 -6.85 -3.74 11.44
N LEU A 454 -6.65 -4.00 10.15
CA LEU A 454 -6.84 -2.98 9.11
C LEU A 454 -8.31 -2.79 8.72
N LEU A 455 -9.17 -3.81 8.89
CA LEU A 455 -10.60 -3.64 8.64
C LEU A 455 -11.34 -3.17 9.89
N LYS A 456 -12.22 -2.19 9.70
CA LYS A 456 -13.04 -1.63 10.77
C LYS A 456 -14.39 -2.34 10.81
N ALA A 457 -14.64 -3.08 11.88
CA ALA A 457 -15.95 -3.69 12.10
C ALA A 457 -17.03 -2.59 12.28
N PRO A 458 -18.25 -2.79 11.75
CA PRO A 458 -19.34 -1.81 11.85
C PRO A 458 -19.82 -1.61 13.29
N PHE A 459 -19.64 -2.63 14.13
CA PHE A 459 -20.03 -2.65 15.53
C PHE A 459 -18.90 -3.16 16.41
N ARG A 460 -18.94 -2.83 17.70
CA ARG A 460 -18.05 -3.39 18.72
C ARG A 460 -18.90 -4.09 19.77
N ALA A 461 -18.71 -5.39 19.96
CA ALA A 461 -19.26 -6.10 21.10
C ALA A 461 -18.30 -6.03 22.30
N ARG A 462 -18.83 -5.71 23.48
CA ARG A 462 -18.09 -5.68 24.74
C ARG A 462 -18.85 -6.47 25.78
N TYR A 463 -18.25 -7.56 26.24
CA TYR A 463 -18.80 -8.37 27.32
C TYR A 463 -18.42 -7.78 28.67
N ASP A 464 -19.36 -7.77 29.62
CA ASP A 464 -19.16 -7.24 30.98
C ASP A 464 -18.00 -7.97 31.70
N ALA A 465 -17.86 -9.27 31.42
CA ALA A 465 -16.73 -10.08 31.85
C ALA A 465 -16.49 -11.24 30.88
N ARG A 466 -15.22 -11.68 30.74
CA ARG A 466 -14.87 -12.91 30.02
C ARG A 466 -15.03 -14.18 30.88
N TYR A 467 -14.88 -14.00 32.19
CA TYR A 467 -15.05 -15.03 33.22
C TYR A 467 -16.31 -14.70 34.02
N ILE A 468 -17.35 -15.50 33.84
CA ILE A 468 -18.68 -15.23 34.40
C ILE A 468 -18.77 -15.89 35.76
N GLN A 469 -18.94 -15.12 36.82
CA GLN A 469 -19.14 -15.69 38.15
C GLN A 469 -20.41 -16.56 38.16
N VAL A 470 -20.34 -17.72 38.82
CA VAL A 470 -21.48 -18.63 38.94
C VAL A 470 -22.69 -17.91 39.51
N GLY A 471 -23.83 -17.99 38.80
CA GLY A 471 -25.07 -17.31 39.17
C GLY A 471 -25.15 -15.83 38.80
N LYS A 472 -24.15 -15.29 38.08
CA LYS A 472 -24.24 -13.98 37.43
C LYS A 472 -24.69 -14.11 35.98
N ASP A 473 -25.36 -13.08 35.51
CA ASP A 473 -25.78 -12.97 34.12
C ASP A 473 -24.58 -12.73 33.21
N VAL A 474 -24.71 -13.19 31.98
CA VAL A 474 -23.83 -12.79 30.90
C VAL A 474 -24.34 -11.45 30.39
N GLY A 475 -23.48 -10.44 30.38
CA GLY A 475 -23.80 -9.13 29.82
C GLY A 475 -22.94 -8.81 28.61
N VAL A 476 -23.57 -8.25 27.59
CA VAL A 476 -22.90 -7.75 26.40
C VAL A 476 -23.48 -6.39 25.99
N SER A 477 -22.59 -5.50 25.59
CA SER A 477 -22.93 -4.22 24.99
C SER A 477 -22.48 -4.19 23.53
N ILE A 478 -23.36 -3.80 22.63
CA ILE A 478 -23.04 -3.56 21.23
C ILE A 478 -23.04 -2.05 21.00
N ALA A 479 -21.93 -1.51 20.52
CA ALA A 479 -21.81 -0.11 20.15
C ALA A 479 -21.59 0.05 18.65
N GLN A 480 -22.18 1.09 18.04
CA GLN A 480 -21.91 1.45 16.65
C GLN A 480 -20.51 2.05 16.49
N ASN A 481 -19.88 1.84 15.34
CA ASN A 481 -18.51 2.27 15.08
C ASN A 481 -18.45 3.35 13.99
N GLY A 482 -19.06 4.51 14.26
CA GLY A 482 -18.99 5.72 13.44
C GLY A 482 -20.18 5.97 12.51
N ARG A 483 -21.18 5.09 12.49
CA ARG A 483 -22.43 5.30 11.74
C ARG A 483 -23.62 4.61 12.40
N ILE A 484 -24.71 5.35 12.52
CA ILE A 484 -26.01 4.83 12.96
C ILE A 484 -26.49 3.76 11.97
N ALA A 485 -26.98 2.65 12.49
CA ALA A 485 -27.53 1.56 11.68
C ALA A 485 -28.79 0.97 12.31
N THR A 486 -29.74 0.56 11.47
CA THR A 486 -30.77 -0.39 11.89
C THR A 486 -30.14 -1.77 11.91
N ILE A 487 -30.28 -2.48 13.03
CA ILE A 487 -29.74 -3.82 13.25
C ILE A 487 -30.86 -4.78 13.57
N LYS A 488 -30.79 -5.99 13.01
CA LYS A 488 -31.73 -7.08 13.25
C LYS A 488 -31.01 -8.40 13.32
N GLY A 489 -31.26 -9.21 14.33
CA GLY A 489 -30.62 -10.51 14.45
C GLY A 489 -30.73 -11.10 15.85
N GLN A 490 -29.76 -11.94 16.22
CA GLN A 490 -29.82 -12.70 17.46
C GLN A 490 -28.47 -12.74 18.16
N TRP A 491 -28.54 -12.72 19.48
CA TRP A 491 -27.46 -13.14 20.36
C TRP A 491 -27.72 -14.57 20.82
N GLN A 492 -26.71 -15.43 20.67
CA GLN A 492 -26.75 -16.85 21.01
C GLN A 492 -25.65 -17.21 22.01
N LEU A 493 -25.98 -18.09 22.95
CA LEU A 493 -25.03 -18.76 23.84
C LEU A 493 -25.08 -20.27 23.58
N ASP A 494 -23.93 -20.89 23.29
CA ASP A 494 -23.82 -22.30 22.87
C ASP A 494 -24.84 -22.71 21.78
N GLY A 495 -24.98 -21.85 20.78
CA GLY A 495 -25.88 -22.05 19.64
C GLY A 495 -27.37 -21.91 19.95
N LYS A 496 -27.75 -21.53 21.18
CA LYS A 496 -29.14 -21.24 21.56
C LYS A 496 -29.39 -19.75 21.55
N SER A 497 -30.43 -19.30 20.84
CA SER A 497 -30.87 -17.90 20.89
C SER A 497 -31.31 -17.53 22.31
N VAL A 498 -30.74 -16.47 22.84
CA VAL A 498 -31.01 -15.96 24.19
C VAL A 498 -31.60 -14.56 24.17
N PHE A 499 -31.43 -13.82 23.07
CA PHE A 499 -31.94 -12.46 22.91
C PHE A 499 -32.12 -12.12 21.43
N ASP A 500 -33.31 -11.63 21.06
CA ASP A 500 -33.59 -11.09 19.73
C ASP A 500 -33.30 -9.59 19.69
N ILE A 501 -32.65 -9.14 18.62
CA ILE A 501 -32.25 -7.75 18.41
C ILE A 501 -33.00 -7.23 17.20
N ASP A 502 -33.76 -6.14 17.35
CA ASP A 502 -34.41 -5.43 16.24
C ASP A 502 -34.57 -3.96 16.66
N GLN A 503 -33.60 -3.12 16.29
CA GLN A 503 -33.56 -1.71 16.71
C GLN A 503 -32.67 -0.84 15.82
N THR A 504 -32.81 0.48 15.97
CA THR A 504 -31.82 1.45 15.45
C THR A 504 -30.76 1.73 16.50
N LEU A 505 -29.51 1.38 16.19
CA LEU A 505 -28.36 1.59 17.06
C LEU A 505 -27.71 2.95 16.77
N SER A 506 -28.03 3.97 17.58
CA SER A 506 -27.47 5.32 17.44
C SER A 506 -26.14 5.52 18.18
N ASP A 507 -25.93 4.81 19.29
CA ASP A 507 -24.70 4.83 20.07
C ASP A 507 -24.36 3.42 20.57
N SER A 508 -25.05 2.95 21.61
CA SER A 508 -24.88 1.60 22.12
C SER A 508 -26.16 1.03 22.71
N THR A 509 -26.20 -0.29 22.84
CA THR A 509 -27.25 -1.06 23.51
C THR A 509 -26.58 -2.11 24.38
N SER A 510 -27.13 -2.36 25.56
CA SER A 510 -26.67 -3.42 26.46
C SER A 510 -27.79 -4.43 26.67
N MET A 511 -27.41 -5.69 26.78
CA MET A 511 -28.31 -6.81 27.04
C MET A 511 -27.66 -7.77 28.02
N GLN A 512 -28.49 -8.35 28.88
CA GLN A 512 -28.08 -9.30 29.90
C GLN A 512 -29.03 -10.50 29.89
N VAL A 513 -28.47 -11.70 30.01
CA VAL A 513 -29.22 -12.95 30.07
C VAL A 513 -28.60 -13.88 31.11
N ALA A 514 -29.42 -14.75 31.67
CA ALA A 514 -28.93 -15.75 32.61
C ALA A 514 -27.87 -16.65 31.95
N LEU A 515 -26.84 -17.01 32.73
CA LEU A 515 -25.83 -17.99 32.31
C LEU A 515 -26.51 -19.30 31.86
N PRO A 516 -26.07 -19.93 30.75
CA PRO A 516 -26.69 -21.17 30.27
C PRO A 516 -26.65 -22.26 31.34
N GLN A 517 -27.77 -22.98 31.50
CA GLN A 517 -27.86 -24.09 32.44
C GLN A 517 -27.02 -25.28 31.97
N GLY A 518 -26.37 -25.98 32.91
CA GLY A 518 -25.60 -27.19 32.63
C GLY A 518 -24.15 -26.95 32.19
N VAL A 519 -23.68 -25.69 32.14
CA VAL A 519 -22.26 -25.39 31.90
C VAL A 519 -21.46 -25.69 33.16
N THR A 520 -20.44 -26.52 33.06
CA THR A 520 -19.56 -26.86 34.20
C THR A 520 -18.66 -25.68 34.55
N CYS A 521 -18.36 -25.47 35.84
CA CYS A 521 -17.39 -24.45 36.24
C CYS A 521 -16.01 -24.77 35.62
N GLY A 522 -15.34 -23.76 35.06
CA GLY A 522 -14.07 -23.85 34.36
C GLY A 522 -14.19 -24.14 32.86
N THR A 523 -15.36 -24.49 32.33
CA THR A 523 -15.52 -24.77 30.89
C THR A 523 -15.80 -23.51 30.08
N GLN A 524 -15.29 -23.52 28.85
CA GLN A 524 -15.60 -22.49 27.85
C GLN A 524 -16.96 -22.77 27.22
N PHE A 525 -17.68 -21.70 26.90
CA PHE A 525 -18.90 -21.72 26.11
C PHE A 525 -18.87 -20.60 25.07
N ASP A 526 -19.54 -20.81 23.95
CA ASP A 526 -19.53 -19.87 22.82
C ASP A 526 -20.59 -18.80 23.02
N SER A 527 -20.22 -17.54 22.76
CA SER A 527 -21.15 -16.43 22.63
C SER A 527 -21.02 -15.85 21.24
N SER A 528 -22.12 -15.87 20.49
CA SER A 528 -22.15 -15.39 19.11
C SER A 528 -23.29 -14.41 18.88
N ILE A 529 -22.99 -13.32 18.19
CA ILE A 529 -23.97 -12.33 17.76
C ILE A 529 -23.96 -12.34 16.24
N ALA A 530 -25.13 -12.47 15.63
CA ALA A 530 -25.31 -12.35 14.19
C ALA A 530 -26.35 -11.27 13.90
N LEU A 531 -25.98 -10.26 13.11
CA LEU A 531 -26.83 -9.11 12.77
C LEU A 531 -26.88 -8.93 11.26
N ASP A 532 -28.08 -8.82 10.72
CA ASP A 532 -28.34 -8.04 9.51
C ASP A 532 -28.37 -6.56 9.89
N TYR A 533 -27.72 -5.70 9.11
CA TYR A 533 -27.70 -4.27 9.39
C TYR A 533 -27.77 -3.41 8.13
N ARG A 534 -28.30 -2.19 8.28
CA ARG A 534 -28.45 -1.23 7.19
C ARG A 534 -28.24 0.19 7.69
N PHE A 535 -27.50 1.00 6.93
CA PHE A 535 -27.15 2.37 7.33
C PHE A 535 -28.15 3.46 6.88
N GLY A 536 -29.23 3.08 6.21
CA GLY A 536 -30.28 3.96 5.69
C GLY A 536 -31.26 3.16 4.83
N GLU A 537 -32.52 3.56 4.73
CA GLU A 537 -33.57 2.70 4.14
C GLU A 537 -33.30 2.30 2.69
N ASP A 538 -32.68 3.20 1.92
CA ASP A 538 -32.35 2.98 0.50
C ASP A 538 -30.98 2.31 0.28
N LEU A 539 -30.28 1.93 1.35
CA LEU A 539 -28.96 1.29 1.27
C LEU A 539 -29.06 -0.23 1.38
N LYS A 540 -28.06 -0.93 0.85
CA LYS A 540 -28.01 -2.40 0.91
C LYS A 540 -27.94 -2.88 2.37
N THR A 541 -28.60 -4.01 2.65
CA THR A 541 -28.43 -4.75 3.90
C THR A 541 -27.11 -5.51 3.87
N HIS A 542 -26.41 -5.50 4.99
CA HIS A 542 -25.15 -6.17 5.23
C HIS A 542 -25.27 -7.14 6.40
N GLN A 543 -24.30 -8.03 6.55
CA GLN A 543 -24.25 -9.01 7.64
C GLN A 543 -22.98 -8.81 8.46
N TRP A 544 -23.13 -8.91 9.78
CA TRP A 544 -22.02 -8.87 10.72
C TRP A 544 -22.19 -9.96 11.77
N THR A 545 -21.09 -10.62 12.09
CA THR A 545 -21.05 -11.64 13.12
C THR A 545 -19.87 -11.42 14.05
N GLU A 546 -20.09 -11.59 15.34
CA GLU A 546 -19.05 -11.65 16.38
C GLU A 546 -19.16 -12.98 17.10
N SER A 547 -18.03 -13.65 17.33
CA SER A 547 -17.99 -14.86 18.17
C SER A 547 -16.81 -14.83 19.12
N ILE A 548 -17.06 -15.10 20.40
CA ILE A 548 -16.04 -15.19 21.44
C ILE A 548 -16.32 -16.36 22.38
N LYS A 549 -15.24 -16.91 22.96
CA LYS A 549 -15.33 -17.88 24.06
C LYS A 549 -15.36 -17.17 25.41
N LEU A 550 -16.43 -17.41 26.15
CA LEU A 550 -16.60 -17.03 27.55
C LEU A 550 -16.32 -18.24 28.45
N VAL A 551 -16.05 -18.00 29.73
CA VAL A 551 -15.76 -19.06 30.70
C VAL A 551 -16.78 -18.99 31.83
N ASN A 552 -17.40 -20.11 32.17
CA ASN A 552 -18.18 -20.21 33.40
C ASN A 552 -17.22 -20.36 34.59
N GLY A 553 -17.27 -19.43 35.53
CA GLY A 553 -16.40 -19.38 36.71
C GLY A 553 -15.28 -18.34 36.58
N VAL A 554 -14.84 -17.84 37.73
CA VAL A 554 -13.74 -16.88 37.84
C VAL A 554 -12.49 -17.63 38.33
N PRO A 555 -11.33 -17.49 37.66
CA PRO A 555 -10.11 -18.15 38.10
C PRO A 555 -9.70 -17.63 39.48
N LYS A 556 -9.42 -18.57 40.39
CA LYS A 556 -8.77 -18.26 41.66
C LYS A 556 -7.27 -18.22 41.39
N LEU A 557 -6.70 -17.02 41.36
CA LEU A 557 -5.27 -16.85 41.15
C LEU A 557 -4.54 -16.90 42.49
N ASP A 558 -3.54 -17.77 42.60
CA ASP A 558 -2.68 -17.86 43.79
C ASP A 558 -1.76 -16.62 43.92
N ILE A 559 -1.54 -15.92 42.81
CA ILE A 559 -0.78 -14.67 42.74
C ILE A 559 -1.72 -13.57 42.27
N LYS A 560 -1.78 -12.47 43.02
CA LYS A 560 -2.59 -11.31 42.62
C LYS A 560 -2.05 -10.72 41.31
N PRO A 561 -2.89 -10.46 40.30
CA PRO A 561 -2.45 -9.76 39.09
C PRO A 561 -1.81 -8.41 39.45
N GLN A 562 -0.65 -8.12 38.87
CA GLN A 562 -0.07 -6.79 38.90
C GLN A 562 -0.73 -5.93 37.82
N ALA A 563 -1.01 -4.66 38.13
CA ALA A 563 -1.58 -3.74 37.16
C ALA A 563 -0.55 -3.43 36.07
N LEU A 564 -0.93 -3.54 34.79
CA LEU A 564 -0.04 -3.43 33.63
C LEU A 564 0.62 -2.05 33.43
N ASN A 565 0.36 -1.07 34.31
CA ASN A 565 0.92 0.29 34.29
C ASN A 565 1.45 0.74 35.67
N SER A 566 1.89 -0.18 36.53
CA SER A 566 2.74 0.21 37.66
C SER A 566 4.16 0.52 37.16
N ALA A 567 4.79 1.57 37.69
CA ALA A 567 6.20 1.84 37.45
C ALA A 567 7.01 0.55 37.72
N LEU A 568 7.89 0.18 36.78
CA LEU A 568 8.88 -0.87 37.05
C LEU A 568 9.60 -0.49 38.34
N PRO A 569 9.75 -1.42 39.31
CA PRO A 569 10.46 -1.12 40.55
C PRO A 569 11.83 -0.55 40.23
N GLU A 570 12.18 0.58 40.83
CA GLU A 570 13.53 1.14 40.72
C GLU A 570 14.53 0.10 41.24
N GLN A 571 15.42 -0.32 40.34
CA GLN A 571 16.65 -1.05 40.57
C GLN A 571 16.53 -2.50 41.08
N GLY A 572 16.88 -3.41 40.16
CA GLY A 572 17.88 -4.45 40.39
C GLY A 572 17.74 -5.27 41.66
N ASP A 573 17.02 -6.39 41.58
CA ASP A 573 17.60 -7.65 42.07
C ASP A 573 16.99 -8.86 41.37
N ARG A 574 17.90 -9.80 41.08
CA ARG A 574 17.76 -11.08 40.39
C ARG A 574 16.42 -11.81 40.59
N LEU A 575 15.72 -12.12 39.51
CA LEU A 575 14.75 -13.23 39.47
C LEU A 575 14.98 -14.12 38.24
N PHE A 576 16.15 -14.76 38.21
CA PHE A 576 16.28 -16.11 37.67
C PHE A 576 16.92 -16.97 38.74
N SER A 577 16.12 -17.87 39.30
CA SER A 577 16.57 -19.05 40.04
C SER A 577 15.45 -20.07 39.93
N GLN A 578 15.57 -20.99 38.97
CA GLN A 578 14.89 -22.27 39.05
C GLN A 578 15.36 -22.99 40.31
N THR A 579 14.43 -23.46 41.12
CA THR A 579 14.62 -24.69 41.87
C THR A 579 13.30 -25.43 41.96
N LEU A 580 13.30 -26.63 41.36
CA LEU A 580 12.30 -27.67 41.56
C LEU A 580 12.34 -28.17 43.00
N SER A 581 11.18 -28.20 43.65
CA SER A 581 10.73 -29.29 44.52
C SER A 581 9.21 -29.19 44.68
#